data_AF-A0A7X6NVA6-F1
#
_entry.id   AF-A0A7X6NVA6-F1
#
_cell.length_a   1.000
_cell.length_b   1.000
_cell.length_c   1.000
_cell.angle_alpha   90.00
_cell.angle_beta   90.00
_cell.angle_gamma   90.00
#
_symmetry.space_group_name_H-M   'P 1'
#
loop_
_entity.id
_entity.type
_entity.pdbx_description
1 polymer ?
#
loop_
_entity_poly.entity_id
_entity_poly.type
_entity_poly.pdbx_seq_one_letter_code
_entity_poly.pdbx_strand_id
1 'polypeptide(L)'
;MAAERRRLTFPRNPSEMRQALKPPSHRVAEELAESSRTDAKSVVRKLGSTPAGLGPRQASQVRETVGPNVVASGEQTTWVRASLRAFASPFVLLLMVICVVMVVTADLL
;
A
#
# COMPACT_ATOMS: atom_id res chain seq x y z
N MET A 1 8.65 27.59 -4.35
CA MET A 1 7.52 26.65 -4.28
C MET A 1 7.83 25.62 -3.20
N ALA A 2 7.00 25.59 -2.15
CA ALA A 2 7.29 24.95 -0.88
C ALA A 2 7.23 23.41 -0.98
N ALA A 3 8.34 22.74 -0.68
CA ALA A 3 8.41 21.30 -0.54
C ALA A 3 7.81 20.91 0.83
N GLU A 4 6.53 20.56 0.82
CA GLU A 4 5.79 20.07 1.96
C GLU A 4 6.43 18.75 2.45
N ARG A 5 7.20 18.82 3.55
CA ARG A 5 7.80 17.67 4.20
C ARG A 5 6.70 16.81 4.82
N ARG A 6 6.14 15.87 4.04
CA ARG A 6 5.26 14.81 4.57
C ARG A 6 6.03 14.02 5.62
N ARG A 7 5.63 14.23 6.88
CA ARG A 7 6.11 13.48 8.04
C ARG A 7 5.85 12.00 7.80
N LEU A 8 6.82 11.15 8.13
CA LEU A 8 6.62 9.72 8.34
C LEU A 8 5.61 9.58 9.49
N THR A 9 4.32 9.57 9.16
CA THR A 9 3.26 9.34 10.13
C THR A 9 3.27 7.86 10.48
N PHE A 10 3.69 7.57 11.70
CA PHE A 10 3.55 6.25 12.30
C PHE A 10 2.07 5.83 12.21
N PRO A 11 1.76 4.56 11.84
CA PRO A 11 0.39 4.10 11.72
C PRO A 11 -0.35 4.37 13.02
N ARG A 12 -1.45 5.11 12.94
CA ARG A 12 -2.20 5.58 14.12
C ARG A 12 -3.27 4.58 14.54
N ASN A 13 -3.69 3.69 13.63
CA ASN A 13 -4.82 2.80 13.83
C ASN A 13 -4.48 1.31 13.61
N PRO A 14 -5.22 0.37 14.23
CA PRO A 14 -4.91 -1.07 14.21
C PRO A 14 -4.95 -1.71 12.82
N SER A 15 -5.80 -1.21 11.93
CA SER A 15 -5.91 -1.68 10.55
C SER A 15 -4.66 -1.35 9.73
N GLU A 16 -4.14 -0.13 9.85
CA GLU A 16 -2.89 0.29 9.20
C GLU A 16 -1.71 -0.49 9.74
N MET A 17 -1.68 -0.75 11.05
CA MET A 17 -0.66 -1.58 11.69
C MET A 17 -0.70 -3.02 11.13
N ARG A 18 -1.89 -3.64 11.02
CA ARG A 18 -2.05 -4.96 10.38
C ARG A 18 -1.62 -4.97 8.92
N GLN A 19 -1.84 -3.88 8.19
CA GLN A 19 -1.46 -3.76 6.79
C GLN A 19 0.07 -3.60 6.64
N ALA A 20 0.71 -2.86 7.56
CA ALA A 20 2.16 -2.74 7.66
C ALA A 20 2.85 -4.03 8.14
N LEU A 21 2.15 -4.83 8.96
CA LEU A 21 2.58 -6.15 9.44
C LEU A 21 2.27 -7.29 8.47
N LYS A 22 1.64 -7.01 7.31
CA LYS A 22 1.39 -8.05 6.31
C LYS A 22 2.76 -8.63 5.90
N PRO A 23 3.01 -9.92 6.13
CA PRO A 23 4.32 -10.48 5.86
C PRO A 23 4.63 -10.28 4.37
N PRO A 24 5.87 -9.85 4.04
CA PRO A 24 6.30 -9.82 2.66
C PRO A 24 6.05 -11.19 2.03
N SER A 25 5.79 -11.22 0.72
CA SER A 25 5.67 -12.51 0.03
C SER A 25 6.92 -13.35 0.29
N HIS A 26 6.78 -14.67 0.43
CA HIS A 26 7.89 -15.57 0.76
C HIS A 26 9.13 -15.31 -0.10
N ARG A 27 8.92 -15.07 -1.40
CA ARG A 27 9.98 -14.71 -2.36
C ARG A 27 10.73 -13.43 -1.98
N VAL A 28 10.04 -12.37 -1.58
CA VAL A 28 10.67 -11.10 -1.18
C VAL A 28 11.41 -11.25 0.14
N ALA A 29 10.87 -12.03 1.08
CA ALA A 29 11.54 -12.32 2.35
C ALA A 29 12.86 -13.08 2.14
N GLU A 30 12.85 -14.06 1.23
CA GLU A 30 14.01 -14.86 0.86
C GLU A 30 15.08 -14.02 0.15
N GLU A 31 14.69 -13.23 -0.85
CA GLU A 31 15.60 -12.32 -1.56
C GLU A 31 16.23 -11.26 -0.65
N LEU A 32 15.46 -10.75 0.32
CA LEU A 32 15.95 -9.82 1.33
C LEU A 32 16.95 -10.50 2.27
N ALA A 33 16.65 -11.73 2.72
CA ALA A 33 17.55 -12.50 3.58
C ALA A 33 18.88 -12.82 2.87
N GLU A 34 18.84 -13.21 1.60
CA GLU A 34 20.04 -13.43 0.79
C GLU A 34 20.84 -12.13 0.59
N SER A 35 20.17 -11.03 0.27
CA SER A 35 20.80 -9.73 0.08
C SER A 35 21.46 -9.22 1.36
N SER A 36 20.86 -9.47 2.53
CA SER A 36 21.40 -9.08 3.84
C SER A 36 22.71 -9.78 4.20
N ARG A 37 22.97 -10.96 3.62
CA ARG A 37 24.17 -11.77 3.86
C ARG A 37 25.30 -11.46 2.88
N THR A 38 25.06 -10.60 1.89
CA THR A 38 26.03 -10.28 0.85
C THR A 38 27.09 -9.29 1.36
N ASP A 39 28.37 -9.58 1.11
CA ASP A 39 29.48 -8.69 1.48
C ASP A 39 29.38 -7.30 0.80
N ALA A 40 29.80 -6.26 1.52
CA ALA A 40 29.69 -4.87 1.08
C ALA A 40 30.38 -4.60 -0.26
N LYS A 41 31.56 -5.18 -0.54
CA LYS A 41 32.25 -4.99 -1.83
C LYS A 41 31.47 -5.61 -2.98
N SER A 42 30.84 -6.76 -2.71
CA SER A 42 29.99 -7.44 -3.68
C SER A 42 28.71 -6.67 -3.96
N VAL A 43 28.11 -6.04 -2.94
CA VAL A 43 26.94 -5.16 -3.09
C VAL A 43 27.29 -3.91 -3.92
N VAL A 44 28.39 -3.23 -3.62
CA VAL A 44 28.84 -2.04 -4.36
C VAL A 44 29.07 -2.37 -5.84
N ARG A 45 29.71 -3.50 -6.13
CA ARG A 45 29.90 -3.99 -7.51
C ARG A 45 28.57 -4.32 -8.19
N LYS A 46 27.66 -5.02 -7.50
CA LYS A 46 26.34 -5.40 -8.03
C LYS A 46 25.47 -4.19 -8.35
N LEU A 47 25.55 -3.13 -7.55
CA LEU A 47 24.84 -1.87 -7.76
C LEU A 47 25.51 -0.95 -8.79
N GLY A 48 26.65 -1.35 -9.39
CA GLY A 48 27.42 -0.50 -10.29
C GLY A 48 27.93 0.79 -9.63
N SER A 49 28.05 0.78 -8.31
CA SER A 49 28.49 1.93 -7.51
C SER A 49 29.98 1.84 -7.21
N THR A 50 30.51 2.89 -6.58
CA THR A 50 31.89 2.89 -6.07
C THR A 50 31.88 3.11 -4.56
N PRO A 51 32.97 2.77 -3.84
CA PRO A 51 33.10 3.09 -2.41
C PRO A 51 33.00 4.59 -2.12
N ALA A 52 33.30 5.45 -3.10
CA ALA A 52 33.16 6.90 -3.02
C ALA A 52 31.72 7.38 -3.31
N GLY A 53 30.80 6.46 -3.63
CA GLY A 53 29.40 6.74 -3.97
C GLY A 53 29.14 6.84 -5.48
N LEU A 54 27.96 7.35 -5.82
CA LEU A 54 27.54 7.63 -7.20
C LEU A 54 27.83 9.09 -7.55
N GLY A 55 28.37 9.32 -8.74
CA GLY A 55 28.48 10.68 -9.28
C GLY A 55 27.10 11.27 -9.62
N PRO A 56 26.98 12.61 -9.73
CA PRO A 56 25.69 13.28 -9.95
C PRO A 56 25.00 12.84 -11.25
N ARG A 57 25.75 12.60 -12.33
CA ARG A 57 25.20 12.08 -13.59
C ARG A 57 24.68 10.65 -13.46
N GLN A 58 25.41 9.80 -12.75
CA GLN A 58 25.05 8.40 -12.55
C GLN A 58 23.81 8.29 -11.64
N ALA A 59 23.74 9.12 -10.59
CA ALA A 59 22.58 9.20 -9.72
C ALA A 59 21.31 9.60 -10.50
N SER A 60 21.40 10.57 -11.42
CA SER A 60 20.26 10.94 -12.28
C SER A 60 19.81 9.80 -13.19
N GLN A 61 20.74 9.11 -13.85
CA GLN A 61 20.41 7.96 -14.71
C GLN A 61 19.76 6.81 -13.92
N VAL A 62 20.29 6.48 -12.74
CA VAL A 62 19.70 5.46 -11.86
C VAL A 62 18.31 5.87 -11.40
N ARG A 63 18.11 7.16 -11.11
CA ARG A 63 16.80 7.69 -10.70
C ARG A 63 15.76 7.64 -11.82
N GLU A 64 16.17 7.87 -13.06
CA GLU A 64 15.29 7.76 -14.23
C GLU A 64 14.90 6.31 -14.52
N THR A 65 15.83 5.37 -14.33
CA THR A 65 15.59 3.93 -14.59
C THR A 65 14.81 3.22 -13.49
N VAL A 66 15.13 3.49 -12.21
CA VAL A 66 14.49 2.83 -11.06
C VAL A 66 13.26 3.59 -10.57
N GLY A 67 13.17 4.88 -10.89
CA GLY A 67 12.10 5.75 -10.42
C GLY A 67 12.37 6.35 -9.03
N PRO A 68 11.43 7.17 -8.53
CA PRO A 68 11.57 7.82 -7.24
C PRO A 68 11.46 6.81 -6.09
N ASN A 69 12.37 6.90 -5.12
CA ASN A 69 12.29 6.13 -3.86
C ASN A 69 11.20 6.71 -2.94
N VAL A 70 9.94 6.53 -3.33
CA VAL A 70 8.76 6.97 -2.61
C VAL A 70 7.87 5.75 -2.42
N VAL A 71 7.52 5.45 -1.16
CA VAL A 71 6.57 4.40 -0.85
C VAL A 71 5.20 4.83 -1.35
N ALA A 72 4.56 4.01 -2.19
CA ALA A 72 3.21 4.26 -2.64
C ALA A 72 2.29 4.41 -1.41
N SER A 73 1.63 5.55 -1.31
CA SER A 73 0.59 5.73 -0.30
C SER A 73 -0.58 4.83 -0.70
N GLY A 74 -1.01 3.95 0.21
CA GLY A 74 -2.09 3.00 -0.06
C GLY A 74 -3.34 3.72 -0.61
N GLU A 75 -4.03 3.08 -1.54
CA GLU A 75 -5.30 3.59 -2.07
C GLU A 75 -6.22 3.90 -0.90
N GLN A 76 -6.54 5.20 -0.74
CA GLN A 76 -7.54 5.62 0.22
C GLN A 76 -8.87 5.11 -0.30
N THR A 77 -9.34 3.98 0.25
CA THR A 77 -10.70 3.53 -0.05
C THR A 77 -11.65 4.65 0.35
N THR A 78 -12.36 5.20 -0.62
CA THR A 78 -13.36 6.24 -0.37
C THR A 78 -14.40 5.65 0.57
N TRP A 79 -14.75 6.36 1.65
CA TRP A 79 -15.70 5.90 2.66
C TRP A 79 -17.03 5.42 2.04
N VAL A 80 -17.49 6.09 0.99
CA VAL A 80 -18.65 5.70 0.18
C VAL A 80 -18.52 4.29 -0.41
N ARG A 81 -17.34 3.94 -0.96
CA ARG A 81 -17.09 2.63 -1.56
C ARG A 81 -17.06 1.52 -0.50
N ALA A 82 -16.54 1.83 0.69
CA ALA A 82 -16.58 0.92 1.83
C ALA A 82 -18.02 0.69 2.31
N SER A 83 -18.84 1.73 2.36
CA SER A 83 -20.26 1.63 2.73
C SER A 83 -21.06 0.80 1.71
N LEU A 84 -20.87 1.03 0.40
CA LEU A 84 -21.52 0.24 -0.66
C LEU A 84 -21.12 -1.25 -0.61
N ARG A 85 -19.88 -1.56 -0.23
CA ARG A 85 -19.42 -2.93 -0.02
C ARG A 85 -20.24 -3.65 1.07
N ALA A 86 -20.66 -2.94 2.12
CA ALA A 86 -21.45 -3.52 3.21
C ALA A 86 -22.87 -3.90 2.74
N PHE A 87 -23.47 -3.10 1.85
CA PHE A 87 -24.77 -3.41 1.25
C PHE A 87 -24.75 -4.60 0.29
N ALA A 88 -23.58 -5.02 -0.19
CA ALA A 88 -23.44 -6.22 -1.04
C ALA A 88 -23.46 -7.54 -0.23
N SER A 89 -23.61 -7.50 1.09
CA SER A 89 -23.78 -8.70 1.92
C SER A 89 -25.13 -9.36 1.62
N PRO A 90 -25.20 -10.70 1.44
CA PRO A 90 -26.44 -11.41 1.13
C PRO A 90 -27.52 -11.20 2.20
N PHE A 91 -27.12 -11.05 3.46
CA PHE A 91 -28.05 -10.75 4.56
C PHE A 91 -28.65 -9.35 4.44
N VAL A 92 -27.84 -8.34 4.08
CA VAL A 92 -28.31 -6.96 3.93
C VAL A 92 -29.24 -6.84 2.72
N LEU A 93 -28.97 -7.57 1.65
CA LEU A 93 -29.88 -7.67 0.51
C LEU A 93 -31.24 -8.26 0.92
N LEU A 94 -31.23 -9.32 1.73
CA LEU A 94 -32.47 -9.91 2.24
C LEU A 94 -33.27 -8.91 3.09
N LEU A 95 -32.59 -8.16 3.97
CA LEU A 95 -33.23 -7.11 4.76
C LEU A 95 -33.82 -6.00 3.89
N MET A 96 -33.13 -5.59 2.83
CA MET A 96 -33.62 -4.61 1.86
C MET A 96 -34.90 -5.11 1.17
N VAL A 97 -34.94 -6.38 0.76
CA VAL A 97 -36.13 -6.99 0.15
C VAL A 97 -37.30 -6.98 1.13
N ILE A 98 -37.09 -7.41 2.36
CA ILE A 98 -38.14 -7.42 3.39
C ILE A 98 -38.64 -6.00 3.67
N CYS A 99 -37.73 -5.03 3.77
CA CYS A 99 -38.08 -3.61 3.95
C CYS A 99 -38.97 -3.10 2.81
N VAL A 100 -38.63 -3.41 1.55
CA VAL A 100 -39.45 -3.05 0.39
C VAL A 100 -40.82 -3.70 0.46
N VAL A 101 -40.90 -4.98 0.80
CA VAL A 101 -42.19 -5.69 0.96
C VAL A 101 -43.03 -5.04 2.07
N MET A 102 -42.42 -4.67 3.20
CA MET A 102 -43.12 -3.99 4.30
C MET A 102 -43.65 -2.63 3.86
N VAL A 103 -42.86 -1.81 3.17
CA VAL A 103 -43.30 -0.48 2.70
C VAL A 103 -44.45 -0.61 1.71
N VAL A 104 -44.33 -1.50 0.71
CA VAL A 104 -45.38 -1.73 -0.27
C VAL A 104 -46.66 -2.24 0.41
N THR A 105 -46.53 -3.18 1.36
CA THR A 105 -47.68 -3.75 2.07
C THR A 105 -48.32 -2.72 3.00
N ALA A 106 -47.54 -1.85 3.64
CA ALA A 106 -48.03 -0.79 4.52
C ALA A 106 -48.69 0.36 3.74
N ASP A 107 -48.30 0.60 2.49
CA ASP A 107 -48.95 1.60 1.61
C ASP A 107 -50.26 1.07 0.99
N LEU A 108 -50.41 -0.26 0.91
CA LEU A 108 -51.59 -0.96 0.37
C LEU A 108 -52.69 -1.23 1.41
N LEU A 109 -52.46 -0.95 2.71
CA LEU A 109 -53.41 -1.15 3.81
C LEU A 109 -53.92 0.18 4.35
#